data_AF-A0A9X4BYQ3-F1
#
_entry.id   AF-A0A9X4BYQ3-F1
#
_cell.length_a   1.000
_cell.length_b   1.000
_cell.length_c   1.000
_cell.angle_alpha   90.00
_cell.angle_beta   90.00
_cell.angle_gamma   90.00
#
_symmetry.space_group_name_H-M   'P 1'
#
loop_
_entity.id
_entity.type
_entity.pdbx_description
1 polymer ?
#
loop_
_entity_poly.entity_id
_entity_poly.type
_entity_poly.pdbx_seq_one_letter_code
_entity_poly.pdbx_strand_id
1 'polypeptide(L)'
;MKSLWKITFGGLLLSLFASAHAEQRLGCVDVTVGGYKAPNYDCLSQQMGNNPEGAVAAQKNQEALNVPVNKRPPNQVGLATPAATSTRMGNTFGTSVKPQRPPN
;
A
#
# COMPACT_ATOMS: atom_id res chain seq x y z
N MET A 1 10.56 -47.77 16.38
CA MET A 1 9.81 -47.22 15.21
C MET A 1 9.06 -45.91 15.55
N LYS A 2 9.70 -44.89 16.13
CA LYS A 2 9.06 -43.58 16.41
C LYS A 2 9.96 -42.35 16.17
N SER A 3 11.22 -42.55 15.77
CA SER A 3 12.18 -41.45 15.58
C SER A 3 12.27 -40.92 14.14
N LEU A 4 11.78 -41.70 13.16
CA LEU A 4 11.94 -41.40 11.73
C LEU A 4 10.98 -40.32 11.19
N TRP A 5 9.87 -40.04 11.90
CA TRP A 5 8.87 -39.08 11.41
C TRP A 5 9.23 -37.61 11.72
N LYS A 6 10.13 -37.36 12.68
CA LYS A 6 10.50 -35.98 13.07
C LYS A 6 11.44 -35.31 12.08
N ILE A 7 12.14 -36.06 11.23
CA ILE A 7 13.16 -35.52 10.32
C ILE A 7 12.56 -35.07 8.98
N THR A 8 11.45 -35.68 8.55
CA THR A 8 10.81 -35.34 7.26
C THR A 8 10.01 -34.04 7.29
N PHE A 9 9.54 -33.57 8.45
CA PHE A 9 8.80 -32.31 8.55
C PHE A 9 9.70 -31.06 8.68
N GLY A 10 10.95 -31.22 9.13
CA GLY A 10 11.91 -30.11 9.22
C GLY A 10 12.47 -29.70 7.85
N GLY A 11 12.69 -30.67 6.96
CA GLY A 11 13.25 -30.43 5.62
C GLY A 11 12.31 -29.68 4.67
N LEU A 12 10.99 -29.88 4.81
CA LEU A 12 9.99 -29.25 3.93
C LEU A 12 9.72 -27.77 4.29
N LEU A 13 10.04 -27.35 5.51
CA LEU A 13 9.85 -25.96 5.95
C LEU A 13 10.98 -25.02 5.50
N LEU A 14 12.16 -25.55 5.14
CA LEU A 14 13.28 -24.73 4.65
C LEU A 14 13.22 -24.42 3.14
N SER A 15 12.46 -25.18 2.34
CA SER A 15 12.37 -24.98 0.89
C SER A 15 11.32 -23.95 0.45
N LEU A 16 10.41 -23.54 1.34
CA LEU A 16 9.39 -22.52 1.06
C LEU A 16 9.90 -21.06 1.17
N PHE A 17 11.09 -20.83 1.74
CA PHE A 17 11.65 -19.49 1.93
C PHE A 17 12.69 -19.08 0.87
N ALA A 18 13.00 -19.94 -0.11
CA ALA A 18 14.09 -19.71 -1.05
C ALA A 18 13.72 -18.86 -2.29
N SER A 19 12.49 -18.32 -2.37
CA SER A 19 12.03 -17.55 -3.54
C SER A 19 11.62 -16.13 -3.19
N ALA A 20 12.29 -15.51 -2.22
CA ALA A 20 12.35 -14.06 -2.10
C ALA A 20 13.71 -13.59 -2.64
N HIS A 21 13.91 -13.71 -3.95
CA HIS A 21 14.92 -12.90 -4.62
C HIS A 21 14.42 -11.46 -4.59
N ALA A 22 14.66 -10.77 -3.47
CA ALA A 22 14.86 -9.34 -3.54
C ALA A 22 16.04 -9.18 -4.50
N GLU A 23 15.77 -8.67 -5.70
CA GLU A 23 16.83 -8.21 -6.58
C GLU A 23 17.64 -7.21 -5.77
N GLN A 24 18.78 -7.69 -5.24
CA GLN A 24 19.77 -6.84 -4.61
C GLN A 24 19.99 -5.73 -5.63
N ARG A 25 19.71 -4.47 -5.27
CA ARG A 25 20.15 -3.33 -6.08
C ARG A 25 21.66 -3.42 -6.11
N LEU A 26 22.19 -4.15 -7.10
CA LEU A 26 23.60 -4.20 -7.42
C LEU A 26 23.98 -2.75 -7.62
N GLY A 27 24.85 -2.24 -6.75
CA GLY A 27 25.30 -0.87 -6.82
C GLY A 27 25.74 -0.58 -8.25
N CYS A 28 25.25 0.52 -8.80
CA CYS A 28 25.48 0.79 -10.21
C CYS A 28 26.94 1.07 -10.45
N VAL A 29 27.54 0.30 -11.34
CA VAL A 29 28.97 0.37 -11.64
C VAL A 29 29.15 1.03 -12.99
N ASP A 30 29.89 2.13 -13.01
CA ASP A 30 30.38 2.74 -14.24
C ASP A 30 31.79 2.23 -14.53
N VAL A 31 32.03 1.79 -15.77
CA VAL A 31 33.33 1.28 -16.20
C VAL A 31 34.04 2.32 -17.07
N THR A 32 35.37 2.30 -17.07
CA THR A 32 36.20 3.18 -17.91
C THR A 32 37.06 2.32 -18.82
N VAL A 33 36.95 2.51 -20.13
CA VAL A 33 37.74 1.77 -21.13
C VAL A 33 38.55 2.79 -21.92
N GLY A 34 39.89 2.66 -21.90
CA GLY A 34 40.78 3.55 -22.67
C GLY A 34 40.70 5.04 -22.29
N GLY A 35 40.33 5.36 -21.05
CA GLY A 35 40.18 6.75 -20.58
C GLY A 35 38.79 7.37 -20.79
N TYR A 36 37.87 6.66 -21.45
CA TYR A 36 36.48 7.09 -21.64
C TYR A 36 35.55 6.38 -20.67
N LYS A 37 34.67 7.14 -20.01
CA LYS A 37 33.61 6.62 -19.15
C LYS A 37 32.52 6.01 -20.03
N ALA A 38 32.17 4.75 -19.76
CA ALA A 38 31.01 4.09 -20.33
C ALA A 38 29.94 3.98 -19.23
N PRO A 39 29.01 4.96 -19.15
CA PRO A 39 27.98 4.97 -18.12
C PRO A 39 26.97 3.85 -18.38
N ASN A 40 26.43 3.27 -17.32
CA ASN A 40 25.28 2.37 -17.42
C ASN A 40 23.98 3.19 -17.43
N TYR A 41 23.44 3.45 -18.62
CA TYR A 41 22.22 4.23 -18.79
C TYR A 41 20.99 3.61 -18.13
N ASP A 42 20.93 2.27 -18.05
CA ASP A 42 19.80 1.58 -17.42
C ASP A 42 19.75 1.91 -15.93
N CYS A 43 20.88 1.85 -15.23
CA CYS A 43 20.90 2.30 -13.84
C CYS A 43 20.65 3.80 -13.72
N LEU A 44 21.30 4.64 -14.54
CA LEU A 44 21.13 6.09 -14.44
C LEU A 44 19.64 6.47 -14.57
N SER A 45 18.92 5.81 -15.48
CA SER A 45 17.47 5.99 -15.65
C SER A 45 16.68 5.61 -14.37
N GLN A 46 17.04 4.51 -13.71
CA GLN A 46 16.43 4.08 -12.46
C GLN A 46 16.74 5.03 -11.30
N GLN A 47 17.97 5.55 -11.20
CA GLN A 47 18.36 6.52 -10.17
C GLN A 47 17.66 7.87 -10.35
N MET A 48 17.41 8.27 -11.59
CA MET A 48 16.59 9.46 -11.91
C MET A 48 15.07 9.23 -11.71
N GLY A 49 14.65 8.04 -11.26
CA GLY A 49 13.25 7.73 -11.02
C GLY A 49 12.44 7.38 -12.27
N ASN A 50 13.09 7.24 -13.43
CA ASN A 50 12.47 6.85 -14.70
C ASN A 50 12.38 5.32 -14.85
N ASN A 51 12.16 4.58 -13.75
CA ASN A 51 11.90 3.15 -13.83
C ASN A 51 10.48 2.93 -14.39
N PRO A 52 10.31 2.24 -15.55
CA PRO A 52 9.00 1.95 -16.11
C PRO A 52 8.08 1.19 -15.15
N GLU A 53 8.62 0.30 -14.34
CA GLU A 53 7.83 -0.46 -13.35
C GLU A 53 7.32 0.44 -12.22
N GLY A 54 8.16 1.38 -11.78
CA GLY A 54 7.79 2.40 -10.79
C GLY A 54 6.71 3.34 -11.31
N ALA A 55 6.79 3.73 -12.60
CA ALA A 55 5.78 4.54 -13.26
C ALA A 55 4.44 3.82 -13.36
N VAL A 56 4.43 2.54 -13.76
CA VAL A 56 3.21 1.72 -13.82
C VAL A 56 2.61 1.50 -12.43
N ALA A 57 3.43 1.25 -11.42
CA ALA A 57 2.96 1.14 -10.04
C ALA A 57 2.34 2.45 -9.54
N ALA A 58 2.96 3.60 -9.83
CA ALA A 58 2.44 4.91 -9.49
C ALA A 58 1.09 5.20 -10.19
N GLN A 59 0.97 4.84 -11.46
CA GLN A 59 -0.28 4.97 -12.21
C GLN A 59 -1.41 4.12 -11.60
N LYS A 60 -1.14 2.83 -11.31
CA LYS A 60 -2.11 1.94 -10.65
C LYS A 60 -2.53 2.45 -9.28
N ASN A 61 -1.61 3.03 -8.51
CA ASN A 61 -1.92 3.66 -7.24
C ASN A 61 -2.84 4.88 -7.41
N GLN A 62 -2.58 5.74 -8.41
CA GLN A 62 -3.44 6.89 -8.71
C GLN A 62 -4.85 6.45 -9.17
N GLU A 63 -4.95 5.39 -9.97
CA GLU A 63 -6.22 4.80 -10.37
C GLU A 63 -7.00 4.26 -9.17
N ALA A 64 -6.32 3.59 -8.22
CA ALA A 64 -6.93 3.09 -6.99
C ALA A 64 -7.45 4.22 -6.08
N LEU A 65 -6.79 5.38 -6.09
CA LEU A 65 -7.22 6.56 -5.33
C LEU A 65 -8.43 7.26 -5.98
N ASN A 66 -8.66 7.07 -7.28
CA ASN A 66 -9.79 7.63 -8.00
C ASN A 66 -11.05 6.78 -7.83
N VAL A 67 -11.55 6.71 -6.60
CA VAL A 67 -12.82 6.03 -6.30
C VAL A 67 -13.98 6.82 -6.93
N PRO A 68 -14.86 6.19 -7.74
CA PRO A 68 -16.04 6.83 -8.30
C PRO A 68 -16.97 7.39 -7.22
N VAL A 69 -17.62 8.54 -7.47
CA VAL A 69 -18.45 9.25 -6.48
C VAL A 69 -19.55 8.37 -5.87
N ASN A 70 -20.17 7.50 -6.68
CA ASN A 70 -21.21 6.57 -6.25
C ASN A 70 -20.70 5.47 -5.30
N LYS A 71 -19.39 5.22 -5.26
CA LYS A 71 -18.74 4.27 -4.35
C LYS A 71 -18.09 4.95 -3.14
N ARG A 72 -18.03 6.29 -3.12
CA ARG A 72 -17.44 7.03 -2.00
C ARG A 72 -18.38 6.96 -0.79
N PRO A 73 -17.83 6.78 0.41
CA PRO A 73 -18.64 6.83 1.61
C PRO A 73 -19.21 8.24 1.82
N PRO A 74 -20.41 8.40 2.43
CA PRO A 74 -21.10 9.69 2.54
C PRO A 74 -20.27 10.82 3.20
N ASN A 75 -19.38 10.47 4.13
CA ASN A 75 -18.47 11.42 4.78
C ASN A 75 -17.43 12.05 3.84
N GLN A 76 -17.07 11.40 2.73
CA GLN A 76 -16.11 11.93 1.76
C GLN A 76 -16.76 12.81 0.67
N VAL A 77 -18.09 12.82 0.59
CA VAL A 77 -18.84 13.58 -0.42
C VAL A 77 -19.72 14.67 0.20
N GLY A 78 -19.54 14.96 1.49
CA GLY A 78 -20.29 16.01 2.20
C GLY A 78 -21.76 15.67 2.45
N LEU A 79 -22.15 14.40 2.34
CA LEU A 79 -23.50 13.94 2.63
C LEU A 79 -23.68 13.72 4.14
N ALA A 80 -24.93 13.80 4.60
CA ALA A 80 -25.27 13.56 6.00
C ALA A 80 -24.88 12.14 6.41
N THR A 81 -24.23 11.99 7.57
CA THR A 81 -23.87 10.70 8.16
C THR A 81 -24.62 10.47 9.45
N PRO A 82 -24.93 9.21 9.83
CA PRO A 82 -25.54 8.91 11.12
C PRO A 82 -24.72 9.46 12.30
N ALA A 83 -23.39 9.43 12.20
CA ALA A 83 -22.51 9.98 13.23
C ALA A 83 -22.68 11.50 13.36
N ALA A 84 -22.68 12.26 12.25
CA ALA A 84 -22.90 13.71 12.27
C ALA A 84 -24.30 14.07 12.80
N THR A 85 -25.33 13.31 12.42
CA THR A 85 -26.68 13.50 12.95
C THR A 85 -26.74 13.18 14.44
N SER A 86 -26.06 12.13 14.91
CA SER A 86 -25.95 11.80 16.33
C SER A 86 -25.31 12.92 17.13
N THR A 87 -24.23 13.54 16.63
CA THR A 87 -23.61 14.70 17.28
C THR A 87 -24.57 15.88 17.37
N ARG A 88 -25.34 16.16 16.30
CA ARG A 88 -26.30 17.27 16.30
C ARG A 88 -27.47 17.04 17.24
N MET A 89 -27.92 15.80 17.39
CA MET A 89 -29.10 15.45 18.20
C MET A 89 -28.75 15.18 19.67
N GLY A 90 -27.51 14.78 19.97
CA GLY A 90 -27.10 14.35 21.31
C GLY A 90 -27.89 13.13 21.78
N ASN A 91 -28.28 13.12 23.05
CA ASN A 91 -29.02 12.00 23.67
C ASN A 91 -30.42 11.76 23.07
N THR A 92 -30.89 12.65 22.19
CA THR A 92 -32.19 12.55 21.53
C THR A 92 -32.14 11.89 20.16
N PHE A 93 -30.95 11.43 19.72
CA PHE A 93 -30.79 10.74 18.45
C PHE A 93 -31.65 9.46 18.41
N GLY A 94 -32.52 9.35 17.41
CA GLY A 94 -33.43 8.21 17.24
C GLY A 94 -34.72 8.25 18.07
N THR A 95 -34.87 9.22 18.99
CA THR A 95 -36.05 9.32 19.88
C THR A 95 -36.85 10.62 19.72
N SER A 96 -36.24 11.67 19.17
CA SER A 96 -36.89 12.97 18.96
C SER A 96 -36.51 13.59 17.62
N VAL A 97 -37.35 14.49 17.13
CA VAL A 97 -37.05 15.36 15.97
C VAL A 97 -36.32 16.65 16.38
N LYS A 98 -36.23 16.93 17.70
CA LYS A 98 -35.55 18.11 18.24
C LYS A 98 -34.24 17.72 18.93
N PRO A 99 -33.12 18.43 18.67
CA PRO A 99 -31.87 18.25 19.39
C PRO A 99 -31.98 18.40 20.90
N GLN A 100 -31.08 17.75 21.64
CA GLN A 100 -30.91 17.98 23.08
C GLN A 100 -30.54 19.45 23.32
N ARG A 101 -31.35 20.12 24.15
CA ARG A 101 -31.08 21.46 24.66
C ARG A 101 -30.85 21.38 26.17
N PRO A 102 -29.84 22.07 26.72
CA PRO A 102 -29.72 22.22 28.18
C PRO A 102 -30.97 22.90 28.76
N PRO A 103 -31.36 22.58 30.00
CA PRO A 103 -32.34 23.37 30.72
C PRO A 103 -31.81 24.81 30.86
N ASN A 104 -32.70 25.78 30.65
CA ASN A 104 -32.39 27.20 30.83
C ASN A 104 -32.47 27.56 32.32
#